data_AF-A0A526YDR6-F1
#
_entry.id   AF-A0A526YDR6-F1
#
_cell.length_a   1.000
_cell.length_b   1.000
_cell.length_c   1.000
_cell.angle_alpha   90.00
_cell.angle_beta   90.00
_cell.angle_gamma   90.00
#
_symmetry.space_group_name_H-M   'P 1'
#
loop_
_entity.id
_entity.type
_entity.pdbx_description
1 polymer ?
#
loop_
_entity_poly.entity_id
_entity_poly.type
_entity_poly.pdbx_seq_one_letter_code
_entity_poly.pdbx_strand_id
1 'polypeptide(L)'
;VVEINLKLIWVVISEIRVGRSGHAFVLDQTGRIIAHPDISKVLRGTDENTAAALFRLRDEIATAGGEATTARNAEDERVVTAMAPIPSVGWTVFVEQPQSEAFAPLYASLWRTGGLLLAAIALAAALAYWLARRMTGPVRLLE
;
A
#
# COMPACT_ATOMS: atom_id res chain seq x y z
N VAL A 1 33.48 -7.74 25.44
CA VAL A 1 32.21 -6.98 25.26
C VAL A 1 32.27 -6.40 23.85
N VAL A 2 31.36 -6.80 22.96
CA VAL A 2 31.34 -6.30 21.58
C VAL A 2 30.37 -5.12 21.53
N GLU A 3 30.89 -3.93 21.24
CA GLU A 3 30.08 -2.73 20.98
C GLU A 3 29.52 -2.79 19.56
N ILE A 4 28.21 -2.93 19.45
CA ILE A 4 27.50 -2.87 18.17
C ILE A 4 27.14 -1.41 17.90
N ASN A 5 27.67 -0.85 16.82
CA ASN A 5 27.46 0.53 16.43
C ASN A 5 26.03 0.73 15.87
N LEU A 6 25.15 1.33 16.69
CA LEU A 6 23.74 1.55 16.36
C LEU A 6 23.49 2.40 15.10
N LYS A 7 24.50 3.13 14.58
CA LYS A 7 24.37 3.84 13.29
C LYS A 7 24.13 2.90 12.12
N LEU A 8 24.65 1.68 12.17
CA LEU A 8 24.58 0.74 11.04
C LEU A 8 23.15 0.21 10.82
N ILE A 9 22.37 0.03 11.89
CA ILE A 9 20.97 -0.42 11.81
C ILE A 9 20.05 0.72 11.33
N TRP A 10 20.35 1.96 11.72
CA TRP A 10 19.58 3.14 11.31
C TRP A 10 19.60 3.34 9.79
N VAL A 11 20.75 3.12 9.14
CA VAL A 11 20.90 3.26 7.68
C VAL A 11 20.02 2.25 6.92
N VAL A 12 20.04 0.99 7.33
CA VAL A 12 19.29 -0.08 6.65
C VAL A 12 17.77 0.12 6.76
N ILE A 13 17.27 0.61 7.89
CA ILE A 13 15.83 0.85 8.08
C ILE A 13 15.41 2.17 7.41
N SER A 14 16.28 3.18 7.38
CA SER A 14 16.00 4.48 6.72
C SER A 14 15.91 4.39 5.20
N GLU A 15 16.50 3.35 4.60
CA GLU A 15 16.39 3.07 3.17
C GLU A 15 15.15 2.26 2.78
N ILE A 16 14.38 1.74 3.76
CA ILE A 16 13.11 1.06 3.50
C ILE A 16 12.04 2.12 3.19
N ARG A 17 12.09 2.64 1.96
CA ARG A 17 10.98 3.36 1.35
C ARG A 17 10.00 2.36 0.79
N VAL A 18 8.86 2.22 1.44
CA VAL A 18 7.76 1.40 0.93
C VAL A 18 6.86 2.30 0.08
N GLY A 19 6.97 2.16 -1.24
CA GLY A 19 6.32 3.08 -2.19
C GLY A 19 7.00 4.45 -2.25
N ARG A 20 6.28 5.46 -2.75
CA ARG A 20 6.73 6.87 -2.87
C ARG A 20 6.42 7.69 -1.62
N SER A 21 5.34 7.38 -0.91
CA SER A 21 4.83 8.15 0.24
C SER A 21 4.70 7.35 1.53
N GLY A 22 5.00 6.05 1.50
CA GLY A 22 5.03 5.24 2.71
C GLY A 22 6.19 5.62 3.62
N HIS A 23 5.98 5.44 4.92
CA HIS A 23 6.91 5.84 5.95
C HIS A 23 6.94 4.81 7.08
N ALA A 24 8.09 4.71 7.75
CA ALA A 24 8.30 3.78 8.85
C ALA A 24 8.51 4.54 10.16
N PHE A 25 7.94 4.05 11.25
CA PHE A 25 8.17 4.57 12.60
C PHE A 25 8.34 3.44 13.61
N VAL A 26 8.93 3.75 14.75
CA VAL A 26 9.28 2.75 15.78
C VAL A 26 8.60 3.09 17.09
N LEU A 27 7.96 2.09 17.68
CA LEU A 27 7.37 2.15 19.02
C LEU A 27 8.21 1.37 20.02
N ASP A 28 8.28 1.88 21.25
CA ASP A 28 8.78 1.12 22.39
C ASP A 28 7.73 0.20 23.00
N GLN A 29 8.12 -0.53 24.05
CA GLN A 29 7.25 -1.44 24.80
C GLN A 29 6.09 -0.72 25.51
N THR A 30 6.22 0.59 25.75
CA THR A 30 5.23 1.44 26.41
C THR A 30 4.28 2.13 25.42
N GLY A 31 4.46 1.90 24.11
CA GLY A 31 3.62 2.47 23.06
C GLY A 31 4.03 3.89 22.67
N ARG A 32 5.23 4.32 23.09
CA ARG A 32 5.78 5.64 22.77
C ARG A 32 6.55 5.58 21.46
N ILE A 33 6.34 6.58 20.61
CA ILE A 33 7.10 6.75 19.37
C ILE A 33 8.55 7.16 19.69
N ILE A 34 9.51 6.32 19.33
CA ILE A 34 10.95 6.59 19.49
C ILE A 34 11.52 7.22 18.21
N ALA A 35 11.04 6.79 17.06
CA ALA A 35 11.53 7.26 15.76
C ALA A 35 10.35 7.45 14.81
N HIS A 36 10.29 8.61 14.17
CA HIS A 36 9.29 8.96 13.16
C HIS A 36 9.95 9.88 12.13
N PRO A 37 9.59 9.82 10.82
CA PRO A 37 10.19 10.67 9.80
C PRO A 37 9.97 12.16 10.07
N ASP A 38 8.81 12.49 10.63
CA ASP A 38 8.55 13.79 11.23
C ASP A 38 8.94 13.78 12.72
N ILE A 39 10.09 14.40 13.03
CA ILE A 39 10.63 14.56 14.39
C ILE A 39 9.65 15.29 15.31
N SER A 40 8.77 16.14 14.78
CA SER A 40 7.78 16.88 15.57
C SER A 40 6.84 15.93 16.30
N LYS A 41 6.54 14.77 15.71
CA LYS A 41 5.69 13.74 16.34
C LYS A 41 6.40 13.01 17.48
N VAL A 42 7.72 12.87 17.42
CA VAL A 42 8.53 12.32 18.53
C VAL A 42 8.57 13.31 19.71
N LEU A 43 8.72 14.61 19.40
CA LEU A 43 8.82 15.68 20.41
C LEU A 43 7.48 15.99 21.09
N ARG A 44 6.36 15.90 20.37
CA ARG A 44 5.02 16.00 20.97
C ARG A 44 4.72 14.87 21.94
N GLY A 45 5.39 13.72 21.78
CA GLY A 45 5.06 12.52 22.51
C GLY A 45 3.79 11.86 21.98
N THR A 46 3.50 10.67 22.51
CA THR A 46 2.32 9.89 22.13
C THR A 46 1.28 10.03 23.23
N ASP A 47 0.10 10.55 22.89
CA ASP A 47 -1.04 10.59 23.83
C ASP A 47 -1.46 9.16 24.20
N GLU A 48 -2.03 8.97 25.40
CA GLU A 48 -2.48 7.66 25.87
C GLU A 48 -3.49 7.00 24.91
N ASN A 49 -4.37 7.80 24.30
CA ASN A 49 -5.34 7.29 23.32
C ASN A 49 -4.66 6.78 22.05
N THR A 50 -3.65 7.49 21.55
CA THR A 50 -2.88 7.08 20.38
C THR A 50 -2.05 5.84 20.69
N ALA A 51 -1.42 5.79 21.86
CA ALA A 51 -0.68 4.61 22.31
C ALA A 51 -1.61 3.38 22.40
N ALA A 52 -2.81 3.54 22.98
CA ALA A 52 -3.80 2.45 23.05
C ALA A 52 -4.26 1.99 21.65
N ALA A 53 -4.46 2.91 20.71
CA ALA A 53 -4.81 2.56 19.32
C ALA A 53 -3.67 1.77 18.64
N LEU A 54 -2.42 2.19 18.82
CA LEU A 54 -1.25 1.52 18.26
C LEU A 54 -1.01 0.15 18.89
N PHE A 55 -1.29 -0.02 20.18
CA PHE A 55 -1.24 -1.33 20.84
C PHE A 55 -2.31 -2.28 20.30
N ARG A 56 -3.54 -1.81 20.09
CA ARG A 56 -4.60 -2.62 19.48
C ARG A 56 -4.21 -3.04 18.07
N LEU A 57 -3.67 -2.12 17.28
CA LEU A 57 -3.18 -2.39 15.94
C LEU A 57 -2.05 -3.43 15.95
N ARG A 58 -1.12 -3.31 16.90
CA ARG A 58 -0.04 -4.28 17.10
C ARG A 58 -0.59 -5.67 17.37
N ASP A 59 -1.52 -5.78 18.31
CA ASP A 59 -2.07 -7.06 18.72
C ASP A 59 -2.93 -7.65 17.59
N GLU A 60 -3.66 -6.83 16.84
CA GLU A 60 -4.41 -7.23 15.64
C GLU A 60 -3.49 -7.85 14.58
N ILE A 61 -2.41 -7.16 14.21
CA ILE A 61 -1.45 -7.66 13.21
C ILE A 61 -0.73 -8.92 13.73
N ALA A 62 -0.38 -8.97 15.01
CA ALA A 62 0.22 -10.15 15.62
C ALA A 62 -0.72 -11.37 15.57
N THR A 63 -2.02 -11.17 15.84
CA THR A 63 -3.04 -12.24 15.73
C THR A 63 -3.29 -12.66 14.27
N ALA A 64 -3.13 -11.75 13.31
CA ALA A 64 -3.20 -12.01 11.88
C ALA A 64 -1.93 -12.67 11.31
N GLY A 65 -1.01 -13.15 12.16
CA GLY A 65 0.21 -13.83 11.72
C GLY A 65 1.28 -12.91 11.14
N GLY A 66 1.21 -11.59 11.40
CA GLY A 66 2.15 -10.60 10.89
C GLY A 66 1.81 -10.08 9.48
N GLU A 67 0.61 -10.36 8.97
CA GLU A 67 0.15 -9.82 7.70
C GLU A 67 -0.21 -8.33 7.80
N ALA A 68 0.07 -7.56 6.74
CA ALA A 68 -0.25 -6.14 6.71
C ALA A 68 -1.77 -5.92 6.77
N THR A 69 -2.23 -5.08 7.69
CA THR A 69 -3.66 -4.74 7.86
C THR A 69 -3.95 -3.33 7.36
N THR A 70 -5.22 -3.04 7.06
CA THR A 70 -5.65 -1.67 6.76
C THR A 70 -6.06 -0.97 8.05
N ALA A 71 -5.37 0.11 8.38
CA ALA A 71 -5.65 0.94 9.55
C ALA A 71 -5.88 2.39 9.15
N ARG A 72 -6.23 3.22 10.14
CA ARG A 72 -6.18 4.67 10.00
C ARG A 72 -5.00 5.21 10.77
N ASN A 73 -4.24 6.12 10.15
CA ASN A 73 -3.15 6.81 10.83
C ASN A 73 -3.68 7.90 11.78
N ALA A 74 -2.76 8.60 12.45
CA ALA A 74 -3.10 9.70 13.36
C ALA A 74 -3.81 10.88 12.67
N GLU A 75 -3.70 10.97 11.35
CA GLU A 75 -4.32 11.97 10.48
C GLU A 75 -5.67 11.51 9.90
N ASP A 76 -6.22 10.39 10.38
CA ASP A 76 -7.46 9.73 9.90
C ASP A 76 -7.39 9.22 8.44
N GLU A 77 -6.20 9.16 7.85
CA GLU A 77 -6.01 8.63 6.49
C GLU A 77 -5.96 7.10 6.48
N ARG A 78 -6.52 6.49 5.43
CA ARG A 78 -6.47 5.03 5.24
C ARG A 78 -5.09 4.60 4.77
N VAL A 79 -4.42 3.84 5.63
CA VAL A 79 -3.08 3.31 5.39
C VAL A 79 -3.09 1.79 5.51
N VAL A 80 -2.24 1.15 4.73
CA VAL A 80 -1.87 -0.25 4.91
C VAL A 80 -0.68 -0.25 5.86
N THR A 81 -0.85 -0.87 7.02
CA THR A 81 0.14 -0.91 8.09
C THR A 81 0.67 -2.33 8.23
N ALA A 82 1.99 -2.49 8.11
CA ALA A 82 2.71 -3.70 8.46
C ALA A 82 3.51 -3.47 9.74
N MET A 83 3.73 -4.51 10.55
CA MET A 83 4.61 -4.42 11.70
C MET A 83 5.62 -5.57 11.75
N ALA A 84 6.79 -5.27 12.30
CA ALA A 84 7.82 -6.25 12.62
C ALA A 84 8.36 -5.99 14.04
N PRO A 85 8.25 -6.97 14.97
CA PRO A 85 8.87 -6.86 16.28
C PRO A 85 10.40 -7.02 16.18
N ILE A 86 11.15 -6.30 17.01
CA ILE A 86 12.59 -6.44 17.20
C ILE A 86 12.82 -7.01 18.61
N PRO A 87 12.98 -8.34 18.76
CA PRO A 87 13.00 -9.00 20.07
C PRO A 87 14.17 -8.58 20.96
N SER A 88 15.30 -8.16 20.37
CA SER A 88 16.52 -7.80 21.11
C SER A 88 16.38 -6.54 21.97
N VAL A 89 15.50 -5.61 21.58
CA VAL A 89 15.24 -4.34 22.29
C VAL A 89 13.78 -4.20 22.72
N GLY A 90 12.93 -5.15 22.32
CA GLY A 90 11.48 -5.11 22.56
C GLY A 90 10.77 -3.96 21.85
N TRP A 91 11.35 -3.44 20.78
CA TRP A 91 10.72 -2.41 19.95
C TRP A 91 9.88 -3.05 18.85
N THR A 92 8.94 -2.28 18.32
CA THR A 92 8.16 -2.70 17.15
C THR A 92 8.26 -1.63 16.08
N VAL A 93 8.67 -2.06 14.89
CA VAL A 93 8.73 -1.19 13.70
C VAL A 93 7.39 -1.30 12.99
N PHE A 94 6.78 -0.16 12.73
CA PHE A 94 5.59 -0.02 11.92
C PHE A 94 5.97 0.61 10.59
N VAL A 95 5.36 0.12 9.52
CA VAL A 95 5.48 0.68 8.19
C VAL A 95 4.08 0.97 7.69
N GLU A 96 3.80 2.24 7.43
CA GLU A 96 2.53 2.71 6.90
C GLU A 96 2.70 3.13 5.44
N GLN A 97 1.83 2.62 4.58
CA GLN A 97 1.74 3.04 3.18
C GLN A 97 0.32 3.47 2.86
N PRO A 98 0.10 4.66 2.24
CA PRO A 98 -1.23 5.07 1.83
C PRO A 98 -1.91 4.04 0.94
N GLN A 99 -3.18 3.72 1.23
CA GLN A 99 -3.94 2.71 0.50
C GLN A 99 -3.98 3.03 -1.01
N SER A 100 -4.15 4.30 -1.36
CA SER A 100 -4.16 4.77 -2.75
C SER A 100 -2.89 4.41 -3.52
N GLU A 101 -1.74 4.38 -2.84
CA GLU A 101 -0.46 4.02 -3.44
C GLU A 101 -0.25 2.50 -3.48
N ALA A 102 -0.63 1.79 -2.42
CA ALA A 102 -0.54 0.33 -2.37
C ALA A 102 -1.31 -0.32 -3.54
N PHE A 103 -2.46 0.23 -3.91
CA PHE A 103 -3.30 -0.27 -4.99
C PHE A 103 -3.06 0.40 -6.35
N ALA A 104 -2.23 1.45 -6.44
CA ALA A 104 -1.91 2.13 -7.71
C ALA A 104 -1.42 1.20 -8.84
N PRO A 105 -0.49 0.24 -8.62
CA PRO A 105 -0.05 -0.66 -9.70
C PRO A 105 -1.17 -1.60 -10.17
N LEU A 106 -2.14 -1.91 -9.30
CA LEU A 106 -3.30 -2.73 -9.62
C LEU A 106 -4.22 -2.01 -10.63
N TYR A 107 -4.52 -0.73 -10.36
CA TYR A 107 -5.32 0.10 -11.27
C TYR A 107 -4.64 0.32 -12.62
N ALA A 108 -3.33 0.53 -12.65
CA ALA A 108 -2.59 0.68 -13.89
C ALA A 108 -2.69 -0.57 -14.78
N SER A 109 -2.67 -1.75 -14.18
CA SER A 109 -2.83 -3.02 -14.88
C SER A 109 -4.25 -3.20 -15.41
N LEU A 110 -5.26 -2.84 -14.61
CA LEU A 110 -6.67 -2.88 -15.01
C LEU A 110 -6.99 -1.97 -16.19
N TRP A 111 -6.43 -0.76 -16.23
CA TRP A 111 -6.63 0.15 -17.36
C TRP A 111 -5.99 -0.37 -18.65
N ARG A 112 -4.82 -1.00 -18.55
CA ARG A 112 -4.14 -1.61 -19.71
C ARG A 112 -4.94 -2.78 -20.27
N THR A 113 -5.36 -3.71 -19.42
CA THR A 113 -6.14 -4.88 -19.86
C THR A 113 -7.54 -4.49 -20.31
N GLY A 114 -8.21 -3.60 -19.59
CA GLY A 114 -9.52 -3.05 -19.97
C GLY A 114 -9.47 -2.29 -21.29
N GLY A 115 -8.43 -1.48 -21.52
CA GLY A 115 -8.21 -0.78 -22.79
C GLY A 115 -8.00 -1.74 -23.96
N LEU A 116 -7.21 -2.79 -23.77
CA LEU A 116 -7.01 -3.84 -24.79
C LEU A 116 -8.31 -4.60 -25.12
N LEU A 117 -9.08 -4.95 -24.10
CA LEU A 117 -10.39 -5.61 -24.27
C LEU A 117 -11.37 -4.71 -25.03
N LEU A 118 -11.47 -3.44 -24.66
CA LEU A 118 -12.33 -2.46 -25.35
C LEU A 118 -11.89 -2.27 -26.80
N ALA A 119 -10.59 -2.18 -27.08
CA ALA A 119 -10.06 -2.08 -28.43
C ALA A 119 -10.40 -3.32 -29.26
N ALA A 120 -10.28 -4.53 -28.69
CA ALA A 120 -10.64 -5.77 -29.35
C ALA A 120 -12.15 -5.83 -29.67
N ILE A 121 -13.01 -5.43 -28.73
CA ILE A 121 -14.47 -5.35 -28.94
C ILE A 121 -14.80 -4.35 -30.04
N ALA A 122 -14.18 -3.17 -30.03
CA ALA A 122 -14.40 -2.15 -31.05
C ALA A 122 -13.96 -2.63 -32.44
N LEU A 123 -12.80 -3.30 -32.54
CA LEU A 123 -12.33 -3.90 -33.79
C LEU A 123 -13.26 -5.00 -34.29
N ALA A 124 -13.69 -5.91 -33.42
CA ALA A 124 -14.63 -6.97 -33.77
C ALA A 124 -15.97 -6.41 -34.26
N ALA A 125 -16.51 -5.40 -33.57
CA ALA A 125 -17.74 -4.72 -33.98
C ALA A 125 -17.58 -3.99 -35.32
N ALA A 126 -16.45 -3.31 -35.55
CA ALA A 126 -16.14 -2.64 -36.80
C ALA A 126 -16.02 -3.63 -37.96
N LEU A 127 -15.34 -4.76 -37.76
CA LEU A 127 -15.22 -5.84 -38.74
C LEU A 127 -16.58 -6.47 -39.05
N ALA A 128 -17.38 -6.76 -38.03
CA ALA A 128 -18.73 -7.31 -38.20
C ALA A 128 -19.63 -6.34 -38.99
N TYR A 129 -19.57 -5.04 -38.66
CA TYR A 129 -20.32 -4.01 -39.38
C TYR A 129 -19.86 -3.86 -40.83
N TRP A 130 -18.55 -3.87 -41.08
CA TRP A 130 -17.99 -3.78 -42.43
C TRP A 130 -18.38 -4.99 -43.28
N LEU A 131 -18.31 -6.20 -42.71
CA LEU A 131 -18.70 -7.43 -43.39
C LEU A 131 -20.20 -7.48 -43.66
N ALA A 132 -21.03 -7.06 -42.69
CA ALA A 132 -22.47 -6.94 -42.86
C ALA A 132 -22.83 -5.97 -44.00
N ARG A 133 -22.18 -4.80 -44.07
CA ARG A 133 -22.34 -3.85 -45.19
C ARG A 133 -21.86 -4.42 -46.53
N ARG A 134 -20.73 -5.13 -46.55
CA ARG A 134 -20.16 -5.70 -47.77
C ARG A 134 -21.01 -6.85 -48.34
N MET A 135 -21.63 -7.67 -47.48
CA MET A 135 -22.47 -8.79 -47.90
C MET A 135 -23.92 -8.39 -48.22
N THR A 136 -24.43 -7.30 -47.65
CA THR A 136 -25.78 -6.80 -48.00
C THR A 136 -25.82 -5.97 -49.29
N GLY A 137 -24.66 -5.72 -49.92
CA GLY A 137 -24.53 -4.97 -51.17
C GLY A 137 -25.12 -5.64 -52.43
N PRO A 138 -24.90 -6.94 -52.72
CA PRO A 138 -25.30 -7.49 -54.03
C PRO A 138 -26.45 -8.50 -53.98
N VAL A 139 -27.26 -8.56 -52.91
CA VAL A 139 -28.45 -9.46 -52.88
C VAL A 139 -29.76 -8.72 -53.21
N ARG A 140 -29.71 -7.40 -53.46
CA ARG A 140 -30.87 -6.59 -53.86
C ARG A 140 -31.05 -6.42 -55.38
N LEU A 141 -30.39 -7.26 -56.18
CA LEU A 141 -30.39 -7.17 -57.65
C LEU A 141 -30.94 -8.43 -58.33
N LEU A 142 -31.83 -9.17 -57.65
CA LEU A 142 -32.53 -10.35 -58.18
C LEU A 142 -34.04 -10.35 -57.82
N GLU A 143 -34.66 -9.18 -57.70
CA GLU A 143 -36.09 -9.00 -57.98
C GLU A 143 -36.25 -8.21 -59.29
#